data_AF-A0A7V5FZY1-F1
#
_entry.id   AF-A0A7V5FZY1-F1
#
_cell.length_a   1.000
_cell.length_b   1.000
_cell.length_c   1.000
_cell.angle_alpha   90.00
_cell.angle_beta   90.00
_cell.angle_gamma   90.00
#
_symmetry.space_group_name_H-M   'P 1'
#
loop_
_entity.id
_entity.type
_entity.pdbx_description
1 polymer ?
#
loop_
_entity_poly.entity_id
_entity_poly.type
_entity_poly.pdbx_seq_one_letter_code
_entity_poly.pdbx_strand_id
1 'polypeptide(L)' 'MVKLVKATLHDIPAMQEMVTSEVKDGIILERNEDEVATNIRSYVLAKDGEKIVGY' A
#
# COMPACT_ATOMS: atom_id res chain seq x y z
N MET A 1 16.44 -1.92 8.64
CA MET A 1 16.96 -1.94 7.25
C MET A 1 15.78 -2.16 6.34
N VAL A 2 15.50 -1.21 5.45
CA VAL A 2 14.34 -1.29 4.56
C VAL A 2 14.57 -2.33 3.47
N LYS A 3 13.60 -3.22 3.26
CA LYS A 3 13.57 -4.21 2.19
C LYS A 3 12.39 -3.90 1.26
N LEU A 4 12.63 -4.03 -0.03
CA LEU A 4 11.59 -3.93 -1.05
C LEU A 4 11.07 -5.32 -1.39
N VAL A 5 9.77 -5.54 -1.24
CA VAL A 5 9.11 -6.83 -1.52
C VAL A 5 7.87 -6.61 -2.38
N LYS A 6 7.45 -7.63 -3.12
CA LYS A 6 6.19 -7.58 -3.88
C LYS A 6 5.00 -7.54 -2.92
N ALA A 7 4.01 -6.71 -3.24
CA ALA A 7 2.75 -6.69 -2.52
C ALA A 7 1.92 -7.94 -2.83
N THR A 8 1.12 -8.37 -1.85
CA THR A 8 0.15 -9.44 -1.97
C THR A 8 -1.25 -8.92 -1.64
N LEU A 9 -2.29 -9.71 -1.93
CA LEU A 9 -3.67 -9.33 -1.60
C LEU A 9 -3.86 -9.08 -0.10
N HIS A 10 -3.11 -9.78 0.76
CA HIS A 10 -3.18 -9.61 2.22
C HIS A 10 -2.58 -8.29 2.70
N ASP A 11 -1.76 -7.62 1.88
CA ASP A 11 -1.17 -6.33 2.24
C ASP A 11 -2.12 -5.15 1.95
N ILE A 12 -3.18 -5.35 1.14
CA ILE A 12 -4.08 -4.27 0.67
C ILE A 12 -4.70 -3.45 1.83
N PRO A 13 -5.24 -4.07 2.90
CA PRO A 13 -5.80 -3.29 4.00
C PRO A 13 -4.77 -2.37 4.65
N ALA A 14 -3.56 -2.89 4.91
CA ALA A 14 -2.47 -2.12 5.52
C ALA A 14 -1.92 -1.02 4.58
N MET A 15 -1.92 -1.28 3.28
CA MET A 15 -1.60 -0.29 2.25
C MET A 15 -2.62 0.86 2.29
N GLN A 16 -3.91 0.56 2.12
CA GLN A 16 -4.95 1.60 2.08
C GLN A 16 -5.06 2.40 3.39
N GLU A 17 -4.90 1.73 4.54
CA GLU A 17 -4.85 2.41 5.84
C GLU A 17 -3.72 3.44 5.92
N MET A 18 -2.53 3.11 5.38
CA MET A 18 -1.36 3.97 5.41
C MET A 18 -1.55 5.30 4.70
N VAL A 19 -2.30 5.33 3.60
CA VAL A 19 -2.53 6.54 2.78
C VAL A 19 -3.85 7.23 3.09
N THR A 20 -4.62 6.72 4.06
CA THR A 20 -5.98 7.21 4.33
C THR A 20 -5.99 8.70 4.72
N SER A 21 -4.99 9.18 5.46
CA SER A 21 -4.84 10.60 5.78
C SER A 21 -4.64 11.45 4.53
N GLU A 22 -3.71 11.04 3.68
CA GLU A 22 -3.31 11.74 2.47
C GLU A 22 -4.43 11.75 1.42
N VAL A 23 -5.26 10.71 1.41
CA VAL A 23 -6.50 10.68 0.61
C VAL A 23 -7.50 11.72 1.12
N LYS A 24 -7.72 11.81 2.44
CA LYS A 24 -8.62 12.80 3.04
C LYS A 24 -8.14 14.23 2.82
N ASP A 25 -6.83 14.44 2.83
CA ASP A 25 -6.21 15.74 2.58
C ASP A 25 -6.13 16.09 1.08
N GLY A 26 -6.56 15.18 0.20
CA GLY A 26 -6.58 15.38 -1.26
C GLY A 26 -5.20 15.29 -1.92
N ILE A 27 -4.20 14.74 -1.24
CA ILE A 27 -2.83 14.54 -1.73
C ILE A 27 -2.74 13.27 -2.59
N ILE A 28 -3.43 12.20 -2.18
CA ILE A 28 -3.47 10.92 -2.89
C ILE A 28 -4.87 10.68 -3.45
N LEU A 29 -4.94 10.24 -4.71
CA LEU A 29 -6.20 9.81 -5.31
C LEU A 29 -6.64 8.48 -4.68
N GLU A 30 -7.87 8.46 -4.16
CA GLU A 30 -8.47 7.25 -3.60
C GLU A 30 -8.52 6.12 -4.64
N ARG A 31 -8.20 4.91 -4.19
CA ARG A 31 -8.44 3.67 -4.93
C ARG A 31 -9.18 2.69 -4.06
N ASN A 32 -10.24 2.09 -4.59
CA ASN A 32 -10.97 1.05 -3.88
C ASN A 32 -10.19 -0.27 -3.86
N GLU A 33 -10.63 -1.21 -3.02
CA GLU A 33 -9.96 -2.50 -2.81
C GLU A 33 -9.82 -3.32 -4.10
N ASP A 34 -10.85 -3.35 -4.95
CA ASP A 34 -10.86 -4.09 -6.22
C ASP A 34 -9.85 -3.53 -7.24
N GLU A 35 -9.72 -2.21 -7.30
CA GLU A 35 -8.75 -1.51 -8.16
C GLU A 35 -7.31 -1.81 -7.73
N VAL A 36 -7.06 -1.82 -6.41
CA VAL A 36 -5.75 -2.17 -5.86
C VAL A 36 -5.47 -3.65 -6.10
N ALA A 37 -6.44 -4.55 -5.86
CA ALA A 37 -6.32 -5.99 -6.06
C ALA A 37 -6.00 -6.35 -7.52
N THR A 38 -6.68 -5.73 -8.48
CA THR A 38 -6.47 -5.96 -9.91
C THR A 38 -5.03 -5.63 -10.33
N ASN A 39 -4.44 -4.60 -9.70
CA ASN A 39 -3.11 -4.11 -10.01
C ASN A 39 -2.02 -4.59 -9.02
N ILE A 40 -2.36 -5.46 -8.08
CA ILE A 40 -1.52 -5.75 -6.90
C ILE A 40 -0.09 -6.20 -7.27
N ARG A 41 0.06 -6.93 -8.37
CA ARG A 41 1.36 -7.45 -8.86
C ARG A 41 2.35 -6.36 -9.27
N SER A 42 1.86 -5.15 -9.56
CA SER A 42 2.66 -3.99 -9.94
C SER A 42 3.22 -3.24 -8.73
N TYR A 43 2.67 -3.43 -7.54
CA TYR A 43 3.09 -2.71 -6.34
C TYR A 43 4.33 -3.34 -5.68
N VAL A 44 5.10 -2.49 -5.01
CA VAL A 44 6.29 -2.85 -4.24
C VAL A 44 6.18 -2.21 -2.87
N LEU A 45 6.25 -3.02 -1.83
CA LEU A 45 6.21 -2.58 -0.44
C LEU A 45 7.62 -2.30 0.06
N ALA A 46 7.80 -1.17 0.74
CA ALA A 46 8.93 -0.93 1.62
C ALA A 46 8.61 -1.48 3.01
N LYS A 47 9.37 -2.47 3.49
CA LYS A 47 9.26 -3.06 4.82
C LYS A 47 10.50 -2.78 5.66
N ASP A 48 10.34 -2.27 6.87
CA ASP A 48 11.39 -2.20 7.88
C ASP A 48 11.10 -3.24 8.98
N GLY A 49 11.76 -4.38 8.89
CA GLY A 49 11.37 -5.57 9.68
C GLY A 49 10.03 -6.12 9.22
N GLU A 50 9.07 -6.20 10.13
CA GLU A 50 7.70 -6.65 9.85
C GLU A 50 6.75 -5.50 9.48
N LYS A 51 7.18 -4.25 9.66
CA LYS A 51 6.36 -3.06 9.44
C LYS A 51 6.44 -2.59 8.00
N ILE A 52 5.28 -2.35 7.38
CA ILE A 52 5.20 -1.63 6.10
C ILE A 52 5.39 -0.14 6.37
N VAL A 53 6.28 0.50 5.61
CA VAL A 53 6.63 1.92 5.74
C VAL A 53 6.38 2.73 4.47
N GLY A 54 5.93 2.07 3.39
CA GLY A 54 5.54 2.71 2.13
C GLY A 54 5.18 1.69 1.04
N TYR A 55 4.48 2.13 -0.01
CA TYR A 55 4.17 1.36 -1.22
C TYR A 55 3.82 2.24 -2.43
#